data_AF-X1AQI4-F1
#
_entry.id   AF-X1AQI4-F1
#
_cell.length_a   1.000
_cell.length_b   1.000
_cell.length_c   1.000
_cell.angle_alpha   90.00
_cell.angle_beta   90.00
_cell.angle_gamma   90.00
#
_symmetry.space_group_name_H-M   'P 1'
#
loop_
_entity.id
_entity.type
_entity.pdbx_description
1 polymer ?
#
loop_
_entity_poly.entity_id
_entity_poly.type
_entity_poly.pdbx_seq_one_letter_code
_entity_poly.pdbx_strand_id
1 'polypeptide(L)'
;IARARIDLLPVGLKEILYQASVLGRYIEISLFQRITNLKGKILFDLLKKLQKHEFIEEVEEAAPQLQRYFAFTHSLIQEIAYNSLLFKTRRSLHTKIGSVIEEMYLSKIDEKVEELAYHFKNSDDKEKAVFYLNKAGDKAQFLYAFKNAINYYLDSIKILESTELEKEQLTQLSEIYNKLAFSQATLGKRKEAEINLNKALKYCRKTKDKDNESLILMSMGNLYGDMGQWDKAIEYFQNCISITDRISNLKRKASILNGIGLACLFKGDTSTGYSYLKESINICKEIKTLDVYA
;
A
#
# COMPACT_ATOMS: atom_id res chain seq x y z
N ILE A 1 -24.77 26.17 8.85
CA ILE A 1 -24.08 27.48 8.64
C ILE A 1 -23.08 27.42 7.49
N ALA A 2 -22.12 26.49 7.48
CA ALA A 2 -21.11 26.39 6.43
C ALA A 2 -21.67 26.24 4.99
N ARG A 3 -22.67 25.37 4.77
CA ARG A 3 -23.32 25.22 3.44
C ARG A 3 -23.91 26.54 2.93
N ALA A 4 -24.69 27.24 3.76
CA ALA A 4 -25.26 28.54 3.40
C ALA A 4 -24.17 29.59 3.07
N ARG A 5 -23.05 29.60 3.80
CA ARG A 5 -21.90 30.48 3.49
C ARG A 5 -21.31 30.15 2.12
N ILE A 6 -21.13 28.87 1.81
CA ILE A 6 -20.63 28.41 0.51
C ILE A 6 -21.59 28.82 -0.61
N ASP A 7 -22.90 28.69 -0.38
CA ASP A 7 -23.91 29.01 -1.40
C ASP A 7 -23.88 30.47 -1.85
N LEU A 8 -23.49 31.38 -0.95
CA LEU A 8 -23.31 32.81 -1.21
C LEU A 8 -22.05 33.16 -2.01
N LEU A 9 -21.13 32.21 -2.23
CA LEU A 9 -19.94 32.46 -3.04
C LEU A 9 -20.29 32.64 -4.53
N PRO A 10 -19.62 33.58 -5.23
CA PRO A 10 -19.67 33.65 -6.70
C PRO A 10 -19.29 32.31 -7.33
N VAL A 11 -19.90 31.97 -8.47
CA VAL A 11 -19.75 30.65 -9.13
C VAL A 11 -18.28 30.25 -9.29
N GLY A 12 -17.44 31.11 -9.86
CA GLY A 12 -16.01 30.80 -10.04
C GLY A 12 -15.24 30.59 -8.73
N LEU A 13 -15.63 31.26 -7.64
CA LEU A 13 -14.98 31.10 -6.34
C LEU A 13 -15.43 29.82 -5.64
N LYS A 14 -16.70 29.46 -5.82
CA LYS A 14 -17.30 28.20 -5.37
C LYS A 14 -16.65 27.00 -6.08
N GLU A 15 -16.43 27.09 -7.39
CA GLU A 15 -15.72 26.05 -8.16
C GLU A 15 -14.30 25.80 -7.65
N ILE A 16 -13.54 26.87 -7.37
CA ILE A 16 -12.19 26.75 -6.79
C ILE A 16 -12.24 26.10 -5.41
N LEU A 17 -13.18 26.50 -4.54
CA LEU A 17 -13.32 25.88 -3.23
C LEU A 17 -13.63 24.37 -3.33
N TYR A 18 -14.51 23.99 -4.25
CA TYR A 18 -14.87 22.59 -4.47
C TYR A 18 -13.69 21.79 -5.02
N GLN A 19 -12.96 22.29 -6.02
CA GLN A 19 -11.77 21.59 -6.52
C GLN A 19 -10.68 21.47 -5.43
N ALA A 20 -10.44 22.54 -4.67
CA ALA A 20 -9.50 22.55 -3.56
C ALA A 20 -9.85 21.51 -2.48
N SER A 21 -11.14 21.29 -2.23
CA SER A 21 -11.60 20.32 -1.24
C SER A 21 -11.20 18.88 -1.56
N VAL A 22 -10.88 18.55 -2.82
CA VAL A 22 -10.45 17.20 -3.22
C VAL A 22 -8.99 16.93 -2.87
N LEU A 23 -8.14 17.97 -2.74
CA LEU A 23 -6.73 17.83 -2.29
C LEU A 23 -6.61 17.44 -0.81
N GLY A 24 -7.68 17.62 -0.03
CA GLY A 24 -7.72 17.33 1.40
C GLY A 24 -7.55 18.58 2.26
N ARG A 25 -6.87 18.45 3.41
CA ARG A 25 -6.75 19.54 4.40
C ARG A 25 -5.89 20.69 3.89
N TYR A 26 -4.80 20.38 3.21
CA TYR A 26 -3.81 21.33 2.72
C TYR A 26 -3.88 21.46 1.21
N ILE A 27 -3.65 22.66 0.72
CA ILE A 27 -3.70 23.04 -0.69
C ILE A 27 -2.33 23.59 -1.05
N GLU A 28 -1.50 22.73 -1.65
CA GLU A 28 -0.22 23.16 -2.23
C GLU A 28 -0.50 24.00 -3.49
N ILE A 29 -0.05 25.26 -3.52
CA ILE A 29 -0.42 26.18 -4.61
C ILE A 29 0.11 25.70 -5.97
N SER A 30 1.35 25.18 -6.03
CA SER A 30 1.96 24.67 -7.27
C SER A 30 1.18 23.50 -7.86
N LEU A 31 0.78 22.54 -7.02
CA LEU A 31 -0.06 21.42 -7.41
C LEU A 31 -1.43 21.91 -7.88
N PHE A 32 -2.06 22.80 -7.11
CA PHE A 32 -3.40 23.31 -7.45
C PHE A 32 -3.42 24.17 -8.72
N GLN A 33 -2.32 24.85 -9.03
CA GLN A 33 -2.13 25.55 -10.30
C GLN A 33 -2.16 24.59 -11.50
N ARG A 34 -1.48 23.44 -11.40
CA ARG A 34 -1.51 22.41 -12.44
C ARG A 34 -2.88 21.75 -12.57
N ILE A 35 -3.60 21.57 -11.46
CA ILE A 35 -4.96 21.01 -11.48
C ILE A 35 -5.97 21.97 -12.13
N THR A 36 -5.87 23.27 -11.85
CA THR A 36 -6.83 24.28 -12.37
C THR A 36 -6.48 24.80 -13.77
N ASN A 37 -5.22 24.62 -14.22
CA ASN A 37 -4.66 25.27 -15.42
C ASN A 37 -4.75 26.81 -15.40
N LEU A 38 -4.90 27.41 -14.23
CA LEU A 38 -4.93 28.87 -14.07
C LEU A 38 -3.51 29.45 -14.01
N LYS A 39 -3.36 30.70 -14.44
CA LYS A 39 -2.12 31.45 -14.19
C LYS A 39 -1.96 31.65 -12.68
N GLY A 40 -0.74 31.48 -12.16
CA GLY A 40 -0.45 31.55 -10.71
C GLY A 40 -1.01 32.78 -10.01
N LYS A 41 -0.90 33.98 -10.61
CA LYS A 41 -1.48 35.22 -10.06
C LYS A 41 -3.01 35.14 -9.92
N ILE A 42 -3.69 34.63 -10.93
CA ILE A 42 -5.16 34.50 -10.93
C ILE A 42 -5.60 33.52 -9.84
N LEU A 43 -4.94 32.36 -9.76
CA LEU A 43 -5.24 31.37 -8.73
C LEU A 43 -5.00 31.93 -7.32
N PHE A 44 -3.88 32.62 -7.12
CA PHE A 44 -3.54 33.23 -5.84
C PHE A 44 -4.57 34.28 -5.42
N ASP A 45 -5.02 35.15 -6.34
CA ASP A 45 -6.06 36.14 -6.07
C ASP A 45 -7.41 35.48 -5.69
N LEU A 46 -7.75 34.35 -6.29
CA LEU A 46 -8.94 33.56 -5.93
C LEU A 46 -8.79 32.92 -4.54
N LEU A 47 -7.64 32.34 -4.22
CA LEU A 47 -7.36 31.79 -2.89
C LEU A 47 -7.39 32.89 -1.81
N LYS A 48 -6.86 34.09 -2.09
CA LYS A 48 -6.96 35.24 -1.17
C LYS A 48 -8.40 35.70 -0.95
N LYS A 49 -9.27 35.59 -1.97
CA LYS A 49 -10.72 35.83 -1.78
C LYS A 49 -11.35 34.76 -0.89
N LEU A 50 -11.04 33.47 -1.09
CA LEU A 50 -11.50 32.40 -0.19
C LEU A 50 -11.02 32.60 1.25
N GLN A 51 -9.79 33.07 1.42
CA GLN A 51 -9.22 33.42 2.72
C GLN A 51 -9.97 34.58 3.37
N LYS A 52 -10.30 35.64 2.62
CA LYS A 52 -11.12 36.75 3.12
C LYS A 52 -12.52 36.30 3.57
N HIS A 53 -13.06 35.24 2.96
CA HIS A 53 -14.30 34.61 3.38
C HIS A 53 -14.13 33.54 4.48
N GLU A 54 -12.91 33.39 5.04
CA GLU A 54 -12.53 32.48 6.12
C GLU A 54 -12.76 30.99 5.82
N PHE A 55 -12.81 30.61 4.54
CA PHE A 55 -12.91 29.19 4.17
C PHE A 55 -11.55 28.49 4.26
N ILE A 56 -10.48 29.24 4.00
CA ILE A 56 -9.10 28.78 4.04
C ILE A 56 -8.22 29.83 4.72
N GLU A 57 -7.05 29.42 5.18
CA GLU A 57 -6.03 30.29 5.74
C GLU A 57 -4.67 29.95 5.12
N GLU A 58 -3.82 30.95 4.96
CA GLU A 58 -2.45 30.72 4.50
C GLU A 58 -1.65 30.12 5.67
N VAL A 59 -0.93 29.04 5.41
CA VAL A 59 -0.13 28.36 6.42
C VAL A 59 1.32 28.41 5.98
N GLU A 60 2.16 29.00 6.84
CA GLU A 60 3.61 28.88 6.73
C GLU A 60 4.00 27.54 7.34
N GLU A 61 4.05 26.47 6.54
CA GLU A 61 4.73 25.27 7.00
C GLU A 61 6.23 25.57 7.11
N ALA A 62 6.78 25.40 8.32
CA ALA A 62 8.20 25.48 8.59
C ALA A 62 8.94 24.25 8.01
N ALA A 63 9.08 24.20 6.68
CA ALA A 63 9.87 23.19 5.98
C ALA A 63 10.65 23.83 4.80
N PRO A 64 11.81 23.29 4.38
CA PRO A 64 12.89 24.06 3.73
C PRO A 64 12.67 24.40 2.24
N GLN A 65 11.47 24.22 1.71
CA GLN A 65 11.18 24.39 0.29
C GLN A 65 10.11 25.46 0.15
N LEU A 66 10.30 26.41 -0.77
CA LEU A 66 9.47 27.61 -0.99
C LEU A 66 7.99 27.35 -1.40
N GLN A 67 7.40 26.23 -1.00
CA GLN A 67 6.03 25.86 -1.28
C GLN A 67 5.10 26.62 -0.33
N ARG A 68 4.18 27.40 -0.92
CA ARG A 68 3.11 28.08 -0.19
C ARG A 68 1.90 27.17 -0.09
N TYR A 69 1.30 27.12 1.08
CA TYR A 69 0.12 26.33 1.36
C TYR A 69 -1.04 27.19 1.84
N PHE A 70 -2.24 26.75 1.49
CA PHE A 70 -3.44 27.11 2.23
C PHE A 70 -3.98 25.88 2.96
N ALA A 71 -4.64 26.08 4.10
CA ALA A 71 -5.39 25.03 4.76
C ALA A 71 -6.86 25.44 4.91
N PHE A 72 -7.76 24.47 4.90
CA PHE A 72 -9.14 24.76 5.31
C PHE A 72 -9.16 25.12 6.79
N THR A 73 -9.81 26.23 7.13
CA THR A 73 -9.94 26.73 8.52
C THR A 73 -10.63 25.70 9.42
N HIS A 74 -11.55 24.91 8.85
CA HIS A 74 -12.22 23.81 9.52
C HIS A 74 -12.38 22.60 8.61
N SER A 75 -12.13 21.40 9.14
CA SER A 75 -12.35 20.12 8.43
C SER A 75 -13.78 19.98 7.90
N LEU A 76 -14.78 20.44 8.65
CA LEU A 76 -16.18 20.40 8.23
C LEU A 76 -16.46 21.26 6.98
N ILE A 77 -15.74 22.37 6.78
CA ILE A 77 -15.88 23.18 5.56
C ILE A 77 -15.38 22.38 4.35
N GLN A 78 -14.20 21.77 4.48
CA GLN A 78 -13.64 20.91 3.44
C GLN A 78 -14.60 19.77 3.12
N GLU A 79 -15.12 19.09 4.14
CA GLU A 79 -16.02 17.96 3.96
C GLU A 79 -17.33 18.37 3.27
N ILE A 80 -17.93 19.50 3.67
CA ILE A 80 -19.15 20.01 3.03
C ILE A 80 -18.87 20.39 1.58
N ALA A 81 -17.77 21.09 1.30
CA ALA A 81 -17.36 21.45 -0.06
C ALA A 81 -17.16 20.20 -0.93
N TYR A 82 -16.45 19.20 -0.40
CA TYR A 82 -16.20 17.93 -1.06
C TYR A 82 -17.51 17.16 -1.31
N ASN A 83 -18.41 17.12 -0.34
CA ASN A 83 -19.72 16.47 -0.43
C ASN A 83 -20.76 17.21 -1.28
N SER A 84 -20.49 18.44 -1.68
CA SER A 84 -21.31 19.15 -2.68
C SER A 84 -20.98 18.77 -4.12
N LEU A 85 -19.82 18.15 -4.39
CA LEU A 85 -19.47 17.66 -5.72
C LEU A 85 -20.29 16.43 -6.11
N LEU A 86 -20.74 16.40 -7.36
CA LEU A 86 -21.30 15.18 -7.96
C LEU A 86 -20.25 14.06 -7.93
N PHE A 87 -20.71 12.83 -7.71
CA PHE A 87 -19.85 11.64 -7.62
C PHE A 87 -18.89 11.51 -8.83
N LYS A 88 -19.41 11.70 -10.05
CA LYS A 88 -18.61 11.64 -11.28
C LYS A 88 -17.53 12.74 -11.34
N THR A 89 -17.87 13.96 -10.93
CA THR A 89 -16.92 15.09 -10.89
C THR A 89 -15.82 14.86 -9.88
N ARG A 90 -16.17 14.38 -8.68
CA ARG A 90 -15.21 14.03 -7.64
C ARG A 90 -14.22 12.97 -8.11
N ARG A 91 -14.69 11.89 -8.73
CA ARG A 91 -13.82 10.83 -9.29
C ARG A 91 -12.86 11.36 -10.34
N SER A 92 -13.37 12.16 -11.28
CA SER A 92 -12.55 12.79 -12.31
C SER A 92 -11.48 13.72 -11.72
N LEU A 93 -11.83 14.48 -10.67
CA LEU A 93 -10.85 15.30 -9.95
C LEU A 93 -9.80 14.45 -9.24
N HIS A 94 -10.18 13.35 -8.58
CA HIS A 94 -9.19 12.45 -7.99
C HIS A 94 -8.23 11.84 -9.02
N THR A 95 -8.73 11.41 -10.19
CA THR A 95 -7.86 10.96 -11.30
C THR A 95 -6.87 12.05 -11.69
N LYS A 96 -7.37 13.28 -11.90
CA LYS A 96 -6.54 14.41 -12.32
C LYS A 96 -5.47 14.75 -11.28
N ILE A 97 -5.84 14.80 -10.00
CA ILE A 97 -4.92 15.14 -8.92
C ILE A 97 -3.84 14.06 -8.80
N GLY A 98 -4.22 12.77 -8.82
CA GLY A 98 -3.27 11.66 -8.80
C GLY A 98 -2.24 11.75 -9.92
N SER A 99 -2.67 11.97 -11.17
CA SER A 99 -1.77 12.10 -12.32
C SER A 99 -0.82 13.31 -12.18
N VAL A 100 -1.32 14.45 -11.71
CA VAL A 100 -0.46 15.63 -11.50
C VAL A 100 0.56 15.40 -10.39
N ILE A 101 0.19 14.69 -9.31
CA ILE A 101 1.16 14.31 -8.27
C ILE A 101 2.23 13.38 -8.84
N GLU A 102 1.87 12.38 -9.64
CA GLU A 102 2.86 11.50 -10.32
C GLU A 102 3.85 12.30 -11.16
N GLU A 103 3.35 13.24 -11.97
CA GLU A 103 4.18 14.09 -12.84
C GLU A 103 5.12 15.01 -12.05
N MET A 104 4.60 15.68 -11.01
CA MET A 104 5.37 16.65 -10.24
C MET A 104 6.39 16.00 -9.31
N TYR A 105 6.10 14.80 -8.81
CA TYR A 105 6.88 14.13 -7.78
C TYR A 105 7.51 12.83 -8.28
N LEU A 106 7.75 12.68 -9.59
CA LEU A 106 8.28 11.45 -10.19
C LEU A 106 9.56 10.94 -9.50
N SER A 107 10.50 11.82 -9.16
CA SER A 107 11.76 11.48 -8.48
C SER A 107 11.62 11.24 -6.98
N LYS A 108 10.47 11.59 -6.38
CA LYS A 108 10.15 11.46 -4.96
C LYS A 108 8.82 10.75 -4.75
N ILE A 109 8.47 9.84 -5.67
CA ILE A 109 7.14 9.22 -5.70
C ILE A 109 6.86 8.44 -4.41
N ASP A 110 7.92 7.91 -3.77
CA ASP A 110 7.87 7.18 -2.51
C ASP A 110 7.40 8.05 -1.33
N GLU A 111 7.63 9.36 -1.38
CA GLU A 111 7.13 10.33 -0.39
C GLU A 111 5.62 10.58 -0.55
N LYS A 112 5.04 10.30 -1.73
CA LYS A 112 3.66 10.60 -2.09
C LYS A 112 2.73 9.38 -2.19
N VAL A 113 3.23 8.18 -1.90
CA VAL A 113 2.49 6.92 -2.12
C VAL A 113 1.13 6.88 -1.42
N GLU A 114 1.04 7.34 -0.18
CA GLU A 114 -0.21 7.35 0.60
C GLU A 114 -1.23 8.34 0.02
N GLU A 115 -0.76 9.50 -0.45
CA GLU A 115 -1.58 10.52 -1.11
C GLU A 115 -2.11 9.99 -2.46
N LEU A 116 -1.22 9.37 -3.25
CA LEU A 116 -1.58 8.73 -4.52
C LEU A 116 -2.57 7.58 -4.31
N ALA A 117 -2.37 6.75 -3.29
CA ALA A 117 -3.29 5.68 -2.93
C ALA A 117 -4.68 6.23 -2.58
N TYR A 118 -4.74 7.33 -1.82
CA TYR A 118 -6.00 8.01 -1.51
C TYR A 118 -6.69 8.54 -2.77
N HIS A 119 -5.97 9.24 -3.65
CA HIS A 119 -6.57 9.78 -4.86
C HIS A 119 -7.05 8.67 -5.80
N PHE A 120 -6.18 7.71 -6.16
CA PHE A 120 -6.57 6.69 -7.12
C PHE A 120 -7.66 5.75 -6.60
N LYS A 121 -7.70 5.42 -5.30
CA LYS A 121 -8.82 4.67 -4.68
C LYS A 121 -10.17 5.36 -4.88
N ASN A 122 -10.19 6.69 -4.88
CA ASN A 122 -11.40 7.50 -5.09
C ASN A 122 -11.61 7.90 -6.56
N SER A 123 -10.85 7.31 -7.48
CA SER A 123 -10.91 7.58 -8.92
C SER A 123 -11.60 6.45 -9.70
N ASP A 124 -11.67 6.57 -11.03
CA ASP A 124 -12.09 5.48 -11.91
C ASP A 124 -10.91 4.59 -12.39
N ASP A 125 -9.66 4.97 -12.10
CA ASP A 125 -8.46 4.23 -12.48
C ASP A 125 -8.15 3.14 -11.44
N LYS A 126 -8.75 1.96 -11.67
CA LYS A 126 -8.63 0.81 -10.77
C LYS A 126 -7.22 0.23 -10.72
N GLU A 127 -6.50 0.26 -11.85
CA GLU A 127 -5.15 -0.28 -11.95
C GLU A 127 -4.18 0.52 -11.07
N LYS A 128 -4.18 1.85 -11.22
CA LYS A 128 -3.38 2.72 -10.35
C LYS A 128 -3.82 2.67 -8.90
N ALA A 129 -5.13 2.52 -8.64
CA ALA A 129 -5.63 2.37 -7.28
C ALA A 129 -5.00 1.14 -6.61
N VAL A 130 -5.06 -0.02 -7.25
CA VAL A 130 -4.45 -1.27 -6.74
C VAL A 130 -2.94 -1.12 -6.58
N PHE A 131 -2.25 -0.55 -7.57
CA PHE A 131 -0.81 -0.32 -7.53
C PHE A 131 -0.39 0.52 -6.31
N TYR A 132 -0.99 1.69 -6.13
CA TYR A 132 -0.62 2.60 -5.04
C TYR A 132 -1.12 2.13 -3.68
N LEU A 133 -2.27 1.44 -3.58
CA LEU A 133 -2.72 0.83 -2.34
C LEU A 133 -1.74 -0.27 -1.89
N ASN A 134 -1.29 -1.13 -2.80
CA ASN A 134 -0.30 -2.16 -2.46
C ASN A 134 1.03 -1.52 -2.02
N LYS A 135 1.51 -0.50 -2.74
CA LYS A 135 2.74 0.23 -2.37
C LYS A 135 2.62 0.96 -1.02
N ALA A 136 1.47 1.57 -0.72
CA ALA A 136 1.19 2.19 0.57
C ALA A 136 1.15 1.15 1.69
N GLY A 137 0.57 -0.02 1.42
CA GLY A 137 0.60 -1.17 2.32
C GLY A 137 2.01 -1.62 2.65
N ASP A 138 2.87 -1.76 1.63
CA ASP A 138 4.26 -2.18 1.79
C ASP A 138 5.07 -1.15 2.59
N LYS A 139 4.93 0.14 2.28
CA LYS A 139 5.54 1.23 3.05
C LYS A 139 5.07 1.20 4.51
N ALA A 140 3.77 1.00 4.75
CA ALA A 140 3.24 0.88 6.10
C ALA A 140 3.77 -0.35 6.85
N GLN A 141 3.93 -1.51 6.18
CA GLN A 141 4.58 -2.68 6.78
C GLN A 141 6.04 -2.40 7.16
N PHE A 142 6.79 -1.75 6.26
CA PHE A 142 8.19 -1.39 6.51
C PHE A 142 8.34 -0.46 7.73
N LEU A 143 7.38 0.45 7.92
CA LEU A 143 7.30 1.33 9.09
C LEU A 143 6.62 0.69 10.31
N TYR A 144 6.38 -0.63 10.30
CA TYR A 144 5.70 -1.39 11.36
C TYR A 144 4.27 -0.91 11.68
N ALA A 145 3.65 -0.12 10.79
CA ALA A 145 2.28 0.36 10.89
C ALA A 145 1.29 -0.70 10.35
N PHE A 146 1.32 -1.92 10.90
CA PHE A 146 0.60 -3.08 10.37
C PHE A 146 -0.91 -2.90 10.27
N LYS A 147 -1.54 -2.11 11.17
CA LYS A 147 -2.98 -1.78 11.06
C LYS A 147 -3.29 -0.98 9.80
N ASN A 148 -2.44 -0.01 9.43
CA ASN A 148 -2.60 0.77 8.22
C ASN A 148 -2.34 -0.09 6.98
N ALA A 149 -1.30 -0.94 7.02
CA ALA A 149 -1.02 -1.87 5.95
C ALA A 149 -2.21 -2.80 5.65
N ILE A 150 -2.84 -3.36 6.70
CA ILE A 150 -4.06 -4.18 6.57
C ILE A 150 -5.16 -3.42 5.82
N ASN A 151 -5.40 -2.15 6.18
CA ASN A 151 -6.45 -1.35 5.55
C ASN A 151 -6.17 -1.15 4.05
N TYR A 152 -4.92 -0.79 3.69
CA TYR A 152 -4.53 -0.62 2.30
C TYR A 152 -4.67 -1.90 1.48
N TYR A 153 -4.22 -3.04 2.00
CA TYR A 153 -4.37 -4.32 1.30
C TYR A 153 -5.84 -4.75 1.16
N LEU A 154 -6.68 -4.53 2.18
CA LEU A 154 -8.11 -4.83 2.10
C LEU A 154 -8.82 -3.96 1.05
N ASP A 155 -8.47 -2.68 0.97
CA ASP A 155 -8.98 -1.79 -0.07
C ASP A 155 -8.56 -2.26 -1.48
N SER A 156 -7.30 -2.68 -1.63
CA SER A 156 -6.78 -3.22 -2.90
C SER A 156 -7.50 -4.49 -3.32
N ILE A 157 -7.68 -5.44 -2.39
CA ILE A 157 -8.42 -6.69 -2.61
C ILE A 157 -9.86 -6.39 -3.03
N LYS A 158 -10.53 -5.46 -2.35
CA LYS A 158 -11.90 -5.08 -2.66
C LYS A 158 -12.04 -4.55 -4.10
N ILE A 159 -11.06 -3.80 -4.58
CA ILE A 159 -11.07 -3.30 -5.96
C ILE A 159 -10.88 -4.46 -6.95
N LEU A 160 -9.91 -5.34 -6.72
CA LEU A 160 -9.67 -6.51 -7.59
C LEU A 160 -10.85 -7.48 -7.61
N GLU A 161 -11.49 -7.74 -6.47
CA GLU A 161 -12.68 -8.61 -6.41
C GLU A 161 -13.91 -7.97 -7.07
N SER A 162 -13.87 -6.67 -7.37
CA SER A 162 -14.91 -5.95 -8.12
C SER A 162 -14.68 -5.93 -9.64
N THR A 163 -13.57 -6.51 -10.12
CA THR A 163 -13.26 -6.64 -11.55
C THR A 163 -13.40 -8.09 -12.01
N GLU A 164 -13.30 -8.31 -13.31
CA GLU A 164 -13.13 -9.66 -13.83
C GLU A 164 -11.81 -10.25 -13.31
N LEU A 165 -11.86 -11.50 -12.86
CA LEU A 165 -10.73 -12.19 -12.23
C LEU A 165 -9.95 -13.00 -13.25
N GLU A 166 -9.19 -12.30 -14.09
CA GLU A 166 -8.26 -12.92 -15.02
C GLU A 166 -6.96 -13.34 -14.32
N LYS A 167 -6.03 -13.93 -15.08
CA LYS A 167 -4.78 -14.46 -14.53
C LYS A 167 -3.99 -13.39 -13.76
N GLU A 168 -3.93 -12.16 -14.27
CA GLU A 168 -3.20 -11.07 -13.64
C GLU A 168 -3.80 -10.69 -12.27
N GLN A 169 -5.11 -10.47 -12.20
CA GLN A 169 -5.79 -10.12 -10.95
C GLN A 169 -5.69 -11.25 -9.93
N LEU A 170 -5.73 -12.51 -10.37
CA LEU A 170 -5.52 -13.66 -9.49
C LEU A 170 -4.09 -13.72 -8.93
N THR A 171 -3.08 -13.41 -9.74
CA THR A 171 -1.69 -13.30 -9.28
C THR A 171 -1.55 -12.18 -8.25
N GLN A 172 -2.06 -10.97 -8.55
CA GLN A 172 -2.04 -9.84 -7.62
C GLN A 172 -2.78 -10.15 -6.31
N LEU A 173 -3.96 -10.78 -6.39
CA LEU A 173 -4.71 -11.22 -5.20
C LEU A 173 -3.87 -12.19 -4.36
N SER A 174 -3.18 -13.14 -4.97
CA SER A 174 -2.34 -14.09 -4.23
C SER A 174 -1.23 -13.40 -3.43
N GLU A 175 -0.57 -12.41 -4.03
CA GLU A 175 0.48 -11.63 -3.39
C GLU A 175 -0.07 -10.76 -2.26
N ILE A 176 -1.16 -10.03 -2.51
CA ILE A 176 -1.75 -9.10 -1.54
C ILE A 176 -2.35 -9.87 -0.36
N TYR A 177 -3.00 -11.01 -0.58
CA TYR A 177 -3.50 -11.86 0.51
C TYR A 177 -2.35 -12.40 1.39
N ASN A 178 -1.21 -12.74 0.80
CA ASN A 178 -0.01 -13.16 1.56
C ASN A 178 0.54 -12.00 2.43
N LYS A 179 0.67 -10.80 1.87
CA LYS A 179 1.09 -9.60 2.62
C LYS A 179 0.12 -9.22 3.73
N LEU A 180 -1.19 -9.28 3.45
CA LEU A 180 -2.25 -9.07 4.44
C LEU A 180 -2.10 -10.06 5.61
N ALA A 181 -1.91 -11.34 5.29
CA ALA A 181 -1.75 -12.37 6.30
C ALA A 181 -0.50 -12.17 7.16
N PHE A 182 0.62 -11.73 6.58
CA PHE A 182 1.81 -11.35 7.35
C PHE A 182 1.50 -10.25 8.37
N SER A 183 0.88 -9.14 7.95
CA SER A 183 0.48 -8.07 8.88
C SER A 183 -0.48 -8.56 9.97
N GLN A 184 -1.39 -9.48 9.65
CA GLN A 184 -2.33 -10.06 10.60
C GLN A 184 -1.63 -10.96 11.62
N ALA A 185 -0.74 -11.84 11.17
CA ALA A 185 0.06 -12.71 12.01
C ALA A 185 0.90 -11.91 13.01
N THR A 186 1.57 -10.84 12.56
CA THR A 186 2.36 -9.94 13.41
C THR A 186 1.52 -9.24 14.48
N LEU A 187 0.24 -8.99 14.22
CA LEU A 187 -0.71 -8.44 15.20
C LEU A 187 -1.41 -9.52 16.05
N GLY A 188 -1.00 -10.79 15.94
CA GLY A 188 -1.59 -11.91 16.67
C GLY A 188 -2.93 -12.42 16.10
N LYS A 189 -3.39 -11.88 14.97
CA LYS A 189 -4.62 -12.28 14.25
C LYS A 189 -4.39 -13.54 13.42
N ARG A 190 -4.00 -14.62 14.09
CA ARG A 190 -3.50 -15.84 13.45
C ARG A 190 -4.57 -16.58 12.63
N LYS A 191 -5.82 -16.60 13.09
CA LYS A 191 -6.94 -17.23 12.37
C LYS A 191 -7.23 -16.51 11.06
N GLU A 192 -7.26 -15.18 11.08
CA GLU A 192 -7.45 -14.37 9.88
C GLU A 192 -6.28 -14.54 8.90
N ALA A 193 -5.05 -14.59 9.41
CA ALA A 193 -3.86 -14.84 8.60
C ALA A 193 -3.94 -16.20 7.88
N GLU A 194 -4.33 -17.26 8.59
CA GLU A 194 -4.49 -18.60 8.01
C GLU A 194 -5.56 -18.64 6.90
N ILE A 195 -6.71 -18.00 7.13
CA ILE A 195 -7.77 -17.88 6.12
C ILE A 195 -7.24 -17.19 4.86
N ASN A 196 -6.50 -16.09 5.03
CA ASN A 196 -5.99 -15.30 3.91
C ASN A 196 -4.83 -16.01 3.19
N LEU A 197 -3.95 -16.73 3.88
CA LEU A 197 -2.93 -17.58 3.24
C LEU A 197 -3.56 -18.72 2.43
N ASN A 198 -4.65 -19.32 2.91
CA ASN A 198 -5.37 -20.34 2.14
C ASN A 198 -6.00 -19.77 0.85
N LYS A 199 -6.55 -18.54 0.91
CA LYS A 199 -7.00 -17.82 -0.28
C LYS A 199 -5.82 -17.55 -1.24
N ALA A 200 -4.70 -17.05 -0.73
CA ALA A 200 -3.51 -16.79 -1.52
C ALA A 200 -3.04 -18.06 -2.24
N LEU A 201 -2.93 -19.18 -1.51
CA LEU A 201 -2.48 -20.47 -2.04
C LEU A 201 -3.43 -21.01 -3.13
N LYS A 202 -4.74 -20.82 -2.96
CA LYS A 202 -5.74 -21.19 -3.98
C LYS A 202 -5.52 -20.40 -5.27
N TYR A 203 -5.26 -19.10 -5.17
CA TYR A 203 -5.06 -18.24 -6.35
C TYR A 203 -3.75 -18.52 -7.08
N CYS A 204 -2.62 -18.64 -6.38
CA CYS A 204 -1.33 -18.92 -7.02
C CYS A 204 -1.32 -20.30 -7.71
N ARG A 205 -2.00 -21.31 -7.12
CA ARG A 205 -2.16 -22.63 -7.76
C ARG A 205 -3.02 -22.56 -9.02
N LYS A 206 -4.06 -21.72 -9.03
CA LYS A 206 -4.90 -21.48 -10.21
C LYS A 206 -4.11 -20.81 -11.34
N THR A 207 -3.22 -19.88 -11.02
CA THR A 207 -2.35 -19.20 -12.01
C THR A 207 -1.08 -19.99 -12.37
N LYS A 208 -0.82 -21.09 -11.66
CA LYS A 208 0.40 -21.93 -11.76
C LYS A 208 1.68 -21.15 -11.45
N ASP A 209 1.58 -20.13 -10.60
CA ASP A 209 2.71 -19.31 -10.19
C ASP A 209 3.49 -20.01 -9.06
N LYS A 210 4.63 -20.60 -9.43
CA LYS A 210 5.46 -21.38 -8.51
C LYS A 210 6.31 -20.54 -7.57
N ASP A 211 6.72 -19.34 -7.98
CA ASP A 211 7.46 -18.47 -7.06
C ASP A 211 6.52 -17.96 -5.95
N ASN A 212 5.33 -17.47 -6.31
CA ASN A 212 4.33 -17.07 -5.31
C ASN A 212 3.82 -18.24 -4.47
N GLU A 213 3.63 -19.43 -5.04
CA GLU A 213 3.28 -20.64 -4.25
C GLU A 213 4.33 -20.93 -3.18
N SER A 214 5.61 -20.83 -3.51
CA SER A 214 6.69 -21.02 -2.54
C SER A 214 6.70 -19.92 -1.45
N LEU A 215 6.43 -18.65 -1.78
CA LEU A 215 6.27 -17.57 -0.78
C LEU A 215 5.18 -17.93 0.23
N ILE A 216 4.01 -18.32 -0.27
CA ILE A 216 2.83 -18.57 0.56
C ILE A 216 3.03 -19.80 1.45
N LEU A 217 3.66 -20.87 0.94
CA LEU A 217 3.99 -22.05 1.75
C LEU A 217 5.00 -21.71 2.85
N MET A 218 5.98 -20.85 2.57
CA MET A 218 6.92 -20.36 3.59
C MET A 218 6.18 -19.54 4.68
N SER A 219 5.26 -18.65 4.27
CA SER A 219 4.42 -17.89 5.20
C SER A 219 3.52 -18.79 6.06
N MET A 220 2.97 -19.86 5.48
CA MET A 220 2.22 -20.88 6.24
C MET A 220 3.10 -21.56 7.27
N GLY A 221 4.31 -21.98 6.89
CA GLY A 221 5.27 -22.59 7.80
C GLY A 221 5.59 -21.68 8.99
N ASN A 222 5.87 -20.40 8.72
CA ASN A 222 6.10 -19.40 9.77
C ASN A 222 4.87 -19.23 10.68
N LEU A 223 3.66 -19.11 10.12
CA LEU A 223 2.43 -18.94 10.89
C LEU A 223 2.17 -20.13 11.83
N TYR A 224 2.37 -21.36 11.37
CA TYR A 224 2.21 -22.56 12.20
C TYR A 224 3.32 -22.68 13.25
N GLY A 225 4.55 -22.24 12.93
CA GLY A 225 5.63 -22.10 13.91
C GLY A 225 5.26 -21.12 15.03
N ASP A 226 4.72 -19.94 14.68
CA ASP A 226 4.25 -18.93 15.64
C ASP A 226 3.09 -19.42 16.52
N MET A 227 2.41 -20.50 16.12
CA MET A 227 1.37 -21.19 16.90
C MET A 227 1.90 -22.37 17.74
N GLY A 228 3.20 -22.67 17.66
CA GLY A 228 3.81 -23.84 18.30
C GLY A 228 3.46 -25.18 17.62
N GLN A 229 2.83 -25.16 16.43
CA GLN A 229 2.50 -26.34 15.64
C GLN A 229 3.68 -26.72 14.73
N TRP A 230 4.79 -27.09 15.35
CA TRP A 230 6.08 -27.28 14.67
C TRP A 230 6.06 -28.37 13.59
N ASP A 231 5.29 -29.45 13.78
CA ASP A 231 5.15 -30.51 12.77
C ASP A 231 4.53 -30.00 11.47
N LYS A 232 3.44 -29.23 11.58
CA LYS A 232 2.82 -28.59 10.41
C LYS A 232 3.74 -27.55 9.78
N ALA A 233 4.46 -26.77 10.61
CA ALA A 233 5.42 -25.81 10.10
C ALA A 233 6.47 -26.49 9.20
N ILE A 234 7.05 -27.60 9.68
CA ILE A 234 8.01 -28.41 8.94
C ILE A 234 7.40 -28.96 7.64
N GLU A 235 6.16 -29.46 7.68
CA GLU A 235 5.46 -29.95 6.48
C GLU A 235 5.35 -28.86 5.40
N TYR A 236 4.90 -27.65 5.78
CA TYR A 236 4.81 -26.52 4.84
C TYR A 236 6.17 -26.08 4.31
N PHE A 237 7.19 -26.06 5.16
CA PHE A 237 8.56 -25.76 4.74
C PHE A 237 9.13 -26.82 3.78
N GLN A 238 8.91 -28.10 4.01
CA GLN A 238 9.34 -29.18 3.11
C GLN A 238 8.65 -29.09 1.74
N ASN A 239 7.34 -28.82 1.73
CA ASN A 239 6.60 -28.57 0.51
C ASN A 239 7.20 -27.36 -0.26
N CYS A 240 7.59 -26.31 0.46
CA CYS A 240 8.22 -25.13 -0.12
C CYS A 240 9.61 -25.41 -0.72
N ILE A 241 10.46 -26.22 -0.06
CA ILE A 241 11.78 -26.63 -0.57
C ILE A 241 11.64 -27.32 -1.93
N SER A 242 10.69 -28.24 -2.08
CA SER A 242 10.49 -29.00 -3.32
C SER A 242 10.19 -28.11 -4.54
N ILE A 243 9.57 -26.95 -4.31
CA ILE A 243 9.30 -25.95 -5.34
C ILE A 243 10.54 -25.07 -5.55
N THR A 244 11.16 -24.64 -4.46
CA THR A 244 12.33 -23.75 -4.47
C THR A 244 13.51 -24.36 -5.22
N ASP A 245 13.73 -25.67 -5.08
CA ASP A 245 14.75 -26.41 -5.82
C ASP A 245 14.50 -26.41 -7.34
N ARG A 246 13.23 -26.40 -7.77
CA ARG A 246 12.86 -26.38 -9.21
C ARG A 246 13.03 -25.00 -9.83
N ILE A 247 12.91 -23.93 -9.04
CA ILE A 247 13.06 -22.54 -9.51
C ILE A 247 14.43 -21.95 -9.17
N SER A 248 15.35 -22.75 -8.62
CA SER A 248 16.73 -22.36 -8.27
C SER A 248 16.86 -21.11 -7.39
N ASN A 249 15.90 -20.88 -6.49
CA ASN A 249 15.91 -19.70 -5.60
C ASN A 249 16.67 -20.00 -4.29
N LEU A 250 17.99 -19.85 -4.32
CA LEU A 250 18.87 -20.17 -3.20
C LEU A 250 18.56 -19.35 -1.93
N LYS A 251 18.22 -18.07 -2.06
CA LYS A 251 17.90 -17.18 -0.92
C LYS A 251 16.68 -17.67 -0.15
N ARG A 252 15.65 -18.09 -0.88
CA ARG A 252 14.45 -18.68 -0.30
C ARG A 252 14.77 -20.04 0.33
N LYS A 253 15.57 -20.88 -0.33
CA LYS A 253 15.98 -22.19 0.20
C LYS A 253 16.67 -22.03 1.55
N ALA A 254 17.66 -21.13 1.66
CA ALA A 254 18.35 -20.83 2.91
C ALA A 254 17.37 -20.39 4.02
N SER A 255 16.41 -19.52 3.68
CA SER A 255 15.39 -19.04 4.64
C SER A 255 14.50 -20.17 5.16
N ILE A 256 14.08 -21.09 4.29
CA ILE A 256 13.25 -22.24 4.67
C ILE A 256 14.03 -23.23 5.53
N LEU A 257 15.27 -23.54 5.16
CA LEU A 257 16.16 -24.42 5.95
C LEU A 257 16.38 -23.85 7.35
N ASN A 258 16.52 -22.53 7.48
CA ASN A 258 16.54 -21.87 8.78
C ASN A 258 15.23 -22.09 9.56
N GLY A 259 14.07 -21.93 8.90
CA GLY A 259 12.76 -22.19 9.50
C GLY A 259 12.59 -23.64 10.00
N ILE A 260 12.98 -24.63 9.21
CA ILE A 260 12.96 -26.05 9.60
C ILE A 260 13.92 -26.27 10.77
N GLY A 261 15.14 -25.73 10.68
CA GLY A 261 16.15 -25.85 11.72
C GLY A 261 15.64 -25.36 13.06
N LEU A 262 15.07 -24.16 13.10
CA LEU A 262 14.44 -23.60 14.30
C LEU A 262 13.27 -24.46 14.81
N ALA A 263 12.38 -24.93 13.92
CA ALA A 263 11.27 -25.79 14.31
C ALA A 263 11.75 -27.11 14.94
N CYS A 264 12.80 -27.73 14.41
CA CYS A 264 13.43 -28.92 15.00
C CYS A 264 14.01 -28.63 16.39
N LEU A 265 14.70 -27.51 16.57
CA LEU A 265 15.23 -27.10 17.88
C LEU A 265 14.11 -26.91 18.91
N PHE A 266 13.01 -26.25 18.54
CA PHE A 266 11.86 -26.06 19.44
C PHE A 266 11.15 -27.38 19.80
N LYS A 267 11.24 -28.40 18.96
CA LYS A 267 10.79 -29.77 19.26
C LYS A 267 11.77 -30.57 20.12
N GLY A 268 12.99 -30.08 20.35
CA GLY A 268 14.05 -30.77 21.06
C GLY A 268 14.97 -31.63 20.19
N ASP A 269 14.74 -31.72 18.88
CA ASP A 269 15.64 -32.41 17.94
C ASP A 269 16.82 -31.49 17.58
N THR A 270 17.78 -31.44 18.50
CA THR A 270 18.94 -30.56 18.40
C THR A 270 19.86 -30.94 17.24
N SER A 271 20.02 -32.24 17.00
CA SER A 271 20.86 -32.78 15.92
C SER A 271 20.40 -32.35 14.55
N THR A 272 19.12 -32.60 14.23
CA THR A 272 18.54 -32.28 12.93
C THR A 272 18.46 -30.77 12.74
N GLY A 273 18.07 -30.04 13.81
CA GLY A 273 17.99 -28.58 13.78
C GLY A 273 19.33 -27.93 13.45
N TYR A 274 20.41 -28.36 14.11
CA TYR A 274 21.76 -27.86 13.83
C TYR A 274 22.20 -28.15 12.39
N SER A 275 21.90 -29.35 11.86
CA SER A 275 22.24 -29.71 10.49
C SER A 275 21.61 -28.76 9.47
N TYR A 276 20.31 -28.50 9.59
CA TYR A 276 19.58 -27.60 8.69
C TYR A 276 20.06 -26.14 8.79
N LEU A 277 20.34 -25.65 10.00
CA LEU A 277 20.90 -24.31 10.20
C LEU A 277 22.29 -24.17 9.57
N LYS A 278 23.13 -25.20 9.69
CA LYS A 278 24.46 -25.23 9.07
C LYS A 278 24.37 -25.21 7.54
N GLU A 279 23.44 -25.97 6.96
CA GLU A 279 23.17 -25.95 5.52
C GLU A 279 22.69 -24.56 5.05
N SER A 280 21.74 -23.95 5.76
CA SER A 280 21.28 -22.59 5.50
C SER A 280 22.42 -21.57 5.46
N ILE A 281 23.32 -21.61 6.46
CA ILE A 281 24.49 -20.72 6.54
C ILE A 281 25.44 -20.93 5.35
N ASN A 282 25.65 -22.18 4.93
CA ASN A 282 26.52 -22.48 3.80
C ASN A 282 25.95 -21.89 2.49
N ILE A 283 24.64 -22.00 2.26
CA ILE A 283 23.98 -21.37 1.10
C ILE A 283 24.10 -19.85 1.17
N CYS A 284 23.90 -19.23 2.34
CA CYS A 284 24.08 -17.79 2.49
C CYS A 284 25.51 -17.33 2.16
N LYS A 285 26.53 -18.12 2.50
CA LYS A 285 27.92 -17.85 2.12
C LYS A 285 28.12 -17.95 0.61
N GLU A 286 27.54 -18.98 -0.03
CA GLU A 286 27.59 -19.18 -1.48
C GLU A 286 26.97 -17.99 -2.24
N ILE A 287 25.77 -17.54 -1.82
CA ILE A 287 25.11 -16.37 -2.41
C ILE A 287 26.00 -15.13 -2.28
N LYS A 288 26.54 -14.87 -1.08
CA LYS A 288 27.42 -13.72 -0.87
C LYS A 288 28.67 -13.79 -1.74
N THR A 289 29.23 -14.97 -1.95
CA THR A 289 30.37 -15.12 -2.87
C THR A 289 29.96 -14.80 -4.31
N LEU A 290 28.80 -15.26 -4.78
CA LEU A 290 28.31 -14.95 -6.13
C LEU A 290 28.09 -13.45 -6.35
N ASP A 291 27.52 -12.76 -5.36
CA ASP A 291 27.28 -11.30 -5.43
C ASP A 291 28.59 -10.48 -5.47
N VAL A 292 29.72 -11.04 -5.05
CA VAL A 292 31.04 -10.37 -5.12
C VAL A 292 31.71 -10.55 -6.50
N TYR A 293 31.25 -11.50 -7.30
CA TYR A 293 31.80 -11.82 -8.63
C TYR A 293 30.90 -11.40 -9.81
N ALA A 294 29.75 -10.77 -9.54
CA ALA A 294 28.81 -10.23 -10.53
C ALA A 294 28.90 -8.70 -10.63
#